data_AF-A0A3M6H541-F1
#
_entry.id   AF-A0A3M6H541-F1
#
_cell.length_a   1.000
_cell.length_b   1.000
_cell.length_c   1.000
_cell.angle_alpha   90.00
_cell.angle_beta   90.00
_cell.angle_gamma   90.00
#
_symmetry.space_group_name_H-M   'P 1'
#
loop_
_entity.id
_entity.type
_entity.pdbx_description
1 polymer ?
#
loop_
_entity_poly.entity_id
_entity_poly.type
_entity_poly.pdbx_seq_one_letter_code
_entity_poly.pdbx_strand_id
1 'polypeptide(L)' 'MDGIAAEVVREMFKRANIGYSMTLRFPWDRVYKLALDKPGYGVFSTTRLPEREKLFKWVGPVGSYDWIMLARGDSP' A
#
# COMPACT_ATOMS: atom_id res chain seq x y z
N MET A 1 -11.48 -5.82 -7.27
CA MET A 1 -10.53 -4.91 -6.58
C MET A 1 -9.54 -4.52 -7.63
N ASP A 2 -9.71 -3.29 -8.08
CA ASP A 2 -9.19 -2.82 -9.36
C ASP A 2 -8.47 -1.50 -9.10
N GLY A 3 -7.46 -1.22 -9.91
CA GLY A 3 -6.57 -0.07 -9.73
C GLY A 3 -5.10 -0.43 -9.93
N ILE A 4 -4.32 0.58 -10.30
CA ILE A 4 -2.92 0.46 -10.71
C ILE A 4 -2.10 -0.30 -9.66
N ALA A 5 -2.24 0.05 -8.38
CA ALA A 5 -1.50 -0.61 -7.32
C ALA A 5 -1.87 -2.10 -7.14
N ALA A 6 -3.16 -2.45 -7.29
CA ALA A 6 -3.62 -3.83 -7.18
C ALA A 6 -3.12 -4.69 -8.36
N GLU A 7 -3.00 -4.10 -9.55
CA GLU A 7 -2.44 -4.77 -10.74
C GLU A 7 -0.94 -5.05 -10.57
N VAL A 8 -0.18 -4.08 -10.06
CA VAL A 8 1.24 -4.26 -9.77
C VAL A 8 1.46 -5.38 -8.75
N VAL A 9 0.70 -5.40 -7.65
CA VAL A 9 0.79 -6.45 -6.62
C VAL A 9 0.39 -7.82 -7.19
N ARG A 10 -0.68 -7.89 -8.00
CA ARG A 10 -1.12 -9.11 -8.69
C ARG A 10 0.00 -9.67 -9.56
N GLU A 11 0.64 -8.83 -10.36
CA GLU A 11 1.69 -9.28 -11.27
C GLU A 11 2.99 -9.64 -10.55
N MET A 12 3.29 -8.98 -9.44
CA MET A 12 4.38 -9.37 -8.54
C MET A 12 4.17 -10.80 -8.00
N PHE A 13 2.99 -11.09 -7.44
CA PHE A 13 2.70 -12.43 -6.91
C PHE A 13 2.71 -13.51 -7.99
N LYS A 14 2.18 -13.20 -9.18
CA LYS A 14 2.19 -14.11 -10.33
C LYS A 14 3.63 -14.45 -10.76
N ARG A 15 4.52 -13.45 -10.86
CA ARG A 15 5.94 -13.67 -11.22
C ARG A 15 6.70 -14.44 -10.14
N ALA A 16 6.35 -14.23 -8.87
CA ALA A 16 6.95 -14.96 -7.75
C ALA A 16 6.41 -16.39 -7.61
N ASN A 17 5.32 -16.74 -8.31
CA ASN A 17 4.61 -18.02 -8.19
C ASN A 17 4.18 -18.32 -6.72
N ILE A 18 3.70 -17.30 -6.01
CA ILE A 18 3.24 -17.41 -4.62
C ILE A 18 1.73 -17.23 -4.57
N GLY A 19 1.03 -18.17 -3.95
CA GLY A 19 -0.40 -18.07 -3.69
C GLY A 19 -0.71 -16.93 -2.72
N TYR A 20 -1.73 -16.12 -3.02
CA TYR A 20 -2.11 -14.98 -2.20
C TYR A 20 -3.63 -14.79 -2.16
N SER A 21 -4.10 -14.06 -1.14
CA SER A 21 -5.47 -13.57 -1.06
C SER A 21 -5.43 -12.05 -0.91
N MET A 22 -6.14 -11.36 -1.80
CA MET A 22 -6.22 -9.89 -1.78
C MET A 22 -7.66 -9.48 -1.52
N THR A 23 -7.87 -8.70 -0.46
CA THR A 23 -9.21 -8.23 -0.06
C THR A 23 -9.14 -6.76 0.32
N LEU A 24 -10.13 -5.98 -0.09
CA LEU A 24 -10.31 -4.61 0.40
C LEU A 24 -10.98 -4.69 1.78
N ARG A 25 -10.28 -4.25 2.83
CA ARG A 25 -10.77 -4.33 4.22
C ARG A 25 -10.67 -2.97 4.90
N PHE A 26 -11.69 -2.70 5.71
CA PHE A 26 -11.80 -1.48 6.52
C PHE A 26 -12.02 -1.86 7.99
N PRO A 27 -11.69 -0.97 8.95
CA PRO A 27 -11.03 0.34 8.78
C PRO A 27 -9.52 0.23 8.51
N TRP A 28 -8.90 1.31 8.00
CA TRP A 28 -7.46 1.34 7.66
C TRP A 28 -6.55 0.96 8.84
N ASP A 29 -6.82 1.49 10.03
CA ASP A 29 -6.01 1.22 11.22
C ASP A 29 -5.97 -0.27 11.58
N ARG A 30 -7.07 -0.98 11.33
CA ARG A 30 -7.16 -2.43 11.57
C ARG A 30 -6.26 -3.21 10.62
N VAL A 31 -6.29 -2.89 9.33
CA VAL A 31 -5.47 -3.60 8.33
C VAL A 31 -3.99 -3.25 8.47
N TYR A 32 -3.68 -2.01 8.80
CA TYR A 32 -2.32 -1.58 9.11
C TYR A 32 -1.76 -2.33 10.32
N LYS A 33 -2.52 -2.38 11.42
CA LYS A 33 -2.12 -3.14 12.62
C LYS A 33 -1.99 -4.64 12.33
N LEU A 34 -2.84 -5.22 11.50
CA LEU A 34 -2.74 -6.62 11.10
C LEU A 34 -1.42 -6.91 10.38
N ALA A 35 -0.95 -6.02 9.50
CA ALA A 35 0.33 -6.15 8.81
C ALA A 35 1.54 -5.93 9.74
N LEU A 36 1.39 -5.14 10.81
CA LEU A 36 2.42 -4.98 11.84
C LEU A 36 2.54 -6.22 12.72
N ASP A 37 1.40 -6.72 13.20
CA ASP A 37 1.38 -7.68 14.31
C ASP A 37 1.40 -9.13 13.82
N LYS A 38 0.93 -9.41 12.58
CA LYS A 38 0.74 -10.77 12.09
C LYS A 38 1.65 -11.11 10.91
N PRO A 39 2.55 -12.10 11.04
CA PRO A 39 3.38 -12.59 9.94
C PRO A 39 2.53 -13.07 8.75
N GLY A 40 3.02 -12.82 7.53
CA GLY A 40 2.36 -13.22 6.29
C GLY A 40 1.24 -12.28 5.81
N TYR A 41 0.98 -11.19 6.53
CA TYR A 41 0.06 -10.14 6.11
C TYR A 41 0.85 -8.94 5.56
N GLY A 42 0.28 -8.28 4.56
CA GLY A 42 0.84 -7.08 3.97
C GLY A 42 -0.25 -6.08 3.64
N VAL A 43 0.14 -4.81 3.60
CA VAL A 43 -0.68 -3.70 3.10
C VAL A 43 0.08 -2.99 1.98
N PHE A 44 -0.65 -2.50 0.99
CA PHE A 44 -0.10 -1.68 -0.09
C PHE A 44 -0.84 -0.35 -0.18
N SER A 45 -0.33 0.55 -1.03
CA SER A 45 -0.74 1.97 -1.06
C SER A 45 -0.42 2.73 0.24
N THR A 46 0.62 2.30 0.95
CA THR A 46 1.15 2.99 2.14
C THR A 46 2.35 3.84 1.74
N THR A 47 2.35 5.12 2.10
CA THR A 47 3.53 5.98 1.95
C THR A 47 4.69 5.48 2.79
N ARG A 48 5.86 5.33 2.17
CA ARG A 48 7.13 5.05 2.85
C ARG A 48 7.62 6.32 3.53
N LEU A 49 7.71 6.28 4.86
CA LEU A 49 8.13 7.40 5.70
C LEU A 49 9.30 6.96 6.59
N PRO A 50 10.22 7.86 6.98
CA PRO A 50 11.35 7.54 7.83
C PRO A 50 10.95 6.83 9.13
N GLU A 51 9.88 7.26 9.80
CA GLU A 51 9.43 6.61 11.04
C GLU A 51 8.85 5.20 10.84
N ARG A 52 8.44 4.84 9.61
CA ARG A 52 7.86 3.53 9.27
C ARG A 52 8.88 2.57 8.67
N GLU A 53 10.08 3.04 8.39
CA GLU A 53 11.12 2.27 7.71
C GLU A 53 11.47 0.98 8.48
N LYS A 54 11.51 1.07 9.81
CA LYS A 54 11.83 -0.06 10.71
C LYS A 54 10.63 -0.96 11.03
N LEU A 55 9.42 -0.55 10.67
CA LEU A 55 8.19 -1.25 11.05
C LEU A 55 7.80 -2.35 10.05
N PHE A 56 8.26 -2.24 8.79
CA PHE A 56 7.87 -3.14 7.71
C PHE A 56 9.06 -3.61 6.90
N LYS A 57 8.87 -4.73 6.20
CA LYS A 57 9.70 -5.09 5.06
C LYS A 57 9.12 -4.45 3.80
N TRP A 58 9.83 -3.48 3.25
CA TRP A 58 9.41 -2.77 2.05
C TRP A 58 9.81 -3.56 0.80
N VAL A 59 8.82 -4.08 0.07
CA VAL A 59 8.99 -4.99 -1.08
C VAL A 59 9.11 -4.27 -2.44
N GLY A 60 9.19 -2.93 -2.44
CA GLY A 60 9.43 -2.12 -3.63
C GLY A 60 8.34 -1.08 -3.90
N PRO A 61 8.59 -0.13 -4.81
CA PRO A 61 7.61 0.89 -5.16
C PRO A 61 6.45 0.25 -5.95
N VAL A 62 5.23 0.41 -5.44
CA VAL A 62 4.00 0.03 -6.16
C VAL A 62 3.53 1.17 -7.10
N GLY A 63 4.07 2.37 -6.90
CA GLY A 63 3.90 3.56 -7.72
C GLY A 63 4.69 4.73 -7.12
N SER A 64 4.91 5.78 -7.90
CA SER A 64 5.46 7.06 -7.45
C SER A 64 4.35 8.10 -7.48
N TYR A 65 4.27 8.93 -6.45
CA TYR A 65 3.22 9.94 -6.31
C TYR A 65 3.82 11.25 -5.80
N ASP A 66 3.42 12.34 -6.45
CA ASP A 66 3.75 13.70 -6.01
C ASP A 66 2.66 14.22 -5.09
N TRP A 67 3.07 14.93 -4.05
CA TRP A 67 2.16 15.59 -3.13
C TRP A 67 1.82 16.96 -3.69
N ILE A 68 0.58 17.13 -4.12
CA ILE A 68 0.05 18.43 -4.57
C ILE A 68 -1.00 18.93 -3.58
N MET A 69 -0.96 20.23 -3.29
CA MET A 69 -2.07 20.91 -2.62
C MET A 69 -2.94 21.54 -3.68
N LEU A 70 -4.24 21.25 -3.61
CA LEU A 70 -5.24 21.86 -4.47
C LEU A 70 -6.02 22.89 -3.66
N ALA A 71 -6.05 24.12 -4.16
CA ALA A 71 -6.96 25.16 -3.70
C ALA A 71 -8.02 25.41 -4.77
N ARG A 72 -9.16 25.99 -4.38
CA ARG A 72 -10.12 26.43 -5.40
C ARG A 72 -9.49 27.56 -6.23
N GLY A 73 -9.84 27.67 -7.50
CA GLY A 73 -9.30 28.71 -8.39
C GLY A 73 -9.59 30.14 -7.94
N ASP A 74 -10.55 30.34 -7.03
CA ASP A 74 -10.91 31.61 -6.40
C ASP A 74 -10.33 31.79 -4.99
N SER A 75 -9.40 30.92 -4.56
CA SER A 75 -8.74 31.07 -3.25
C SER A 75 -7.84 32.31 -3.26
N PRO A 76 -7.88 33.14 -2.21
CA PRO A 76 -7.17 34.41 -2.16
C PRO A 76 -5.65 34.27 -2.19
#